data_AF-A0A235J2Y5-F1
#
_entry.id   AF-A0A235J2Y5-F1
#
_cell.length_a   1.000
_cell.length_b   1.000
_cell.length_c   1.000
_cell.angle_alpha   90.00
_cell.angle_beta   90.00
_cell.angle_gamma   90.00
#
_symmetry.space_group_name_H-M   'P 1'
#
loop_
_entity.id
_entity.type
_entity.pdbx_description
1 polymer ?
#
loop_
_entity_poly.entity_id
_entity_poly.type
_entity_poly.pdbx_seq_one_letter_code
_entity_poly.pdbx_strand_id
1 'polypeptide(L)'
;MAEMTHLQVQELSRFAQEQDFNQQYRQYFGDVWDEVGVKDISKMTIQDAEQTLKVLADSEASPQFIKSLLAQAAIDGATPQVLEYFLSSDIDGDGRTLAQELFQDGTNPLESDTPQPPSKAQILSPSLQPDLEWEI
;
A
#
# COMPACT_ATOMS: atom_id res chain seq x y z
N MET A 1 4.26 -17.02 -5.82
CA MET A 1 3.56 -15.76 -5.50
C MET A 1 2.13 -16.00 -5.00
N ALA A 2 1.34 -16.91 -5.60
CA ALA A 2 -0.03 -17.19 -5.14
C ALA A 2 -0.17 -17.61 -3.65
N GLU A 3 0.72 -18.46 -3.13
CA GLU A 3 0.65 -18.90 -1.72
C GLU A 3 0.84 -17.77 -0.69
N MET A 4 1.68 -16.78 -0.99
CA MET A 4 1.97 -15.68 -0.06
C MET A 4 0.78 -14.71 0.02
N THR A 5 0.17 -14.40 -1.14
CA THR A 5 -1.03 -13.54 -1.23
C THR A 5 -2.23 -14.17 -0.52
N HIS A 6 -2.40 -15.50 -0.61
CA HIS A 6 -3.48 -16.20 0.09
C HIS A 6 -3.33 -16.10 1.62
N LEU A 7 -2.11 -16.20 2.14
CA LEU A 7 -1.83 -16.01 3.57
C LEU A 7 -2.14 -14.57 4.01
N GLN A 8 -1.79 -13.58 3.19
CA GLN A 8 -2.06 -12.17 3.51
C GLN A 8 -3.57 -11.85 3.53
N VAL A 9 -4.37 -12.46 2.65
CA VAL A 9 -5.85 -12.35 2.73
C VAL A 9 -6.39 -12.96 4.02
N GLN A 10 -5.81 -14.07 4.50
CA GLN A 10 -6.18 -14.67 5.78
C GLN A 10 -5.78 -13.78 6.96
N GLU A 11 -4.59 -13.16 6.93
CA GLU A 11 -4.17 -12.21 7.96
C GLU A 11 -5.06 -10.96 7.99
N LEU A 12 -5.42 -10.42 6.82
CA LEU A 12 -6.37 -9.32 6.71
C LEU A 12 -7.74 -9.69 7.29
N SER A 13 -8.24 -10.88 6.95
CA SER A 13 -9.52 -11.39 7.48
C SER A 13 -9.48 -11.56 9.00
N ARG A 14 -8.37 -12.06 9.55
CA ARG A 14 -8.19 -12.19 10.99
C ARG A 14 -8.14 -10.83 11.68
N PHE A 15 -7.35 -9.90 11.15
CA PHE A 15 -7.29 -8.53 11.65
C PHE A 15 -8.69 -7.91 11.63
N ALA A 16 -9.46 -8.11 10.56
CA ALA A 16 -10.82 -7.59 10.44
C ALA A 16 -11.76 -8.12 11.55
N GLN A 17 -11.66 -9.41 11.91
CA GLN A 17 -12.43 -10.00 13.01
C GLN A 17 -12.00 -9.48 14.38
N GLU A 18 -10.71 -9.13 14.55
CA GLU A 18 -10.18 -8.55 15.77
C GLU A 18 -10.56 -7.06 15.93
N GLN A 19 -10.78 -6.37 14.81
CA GLN A 19 -11.30 -5.01 14.83
C GLN A 19 -12.80 -5.02 15.13
N ASP A 20 -13.20 -4.53 16.30
CA ASP A 20 -14.59 -4.20 16.59
C ASP A 20 -14.98 -2.94 15.80
N PHE A 21 -15.19 -3.10 14.49
CA PHE A 21 -15.63 -2.02 13.61
C PHE A 21 -17.03 -1.56 14.03
N ASN A 22 -17.04 -0.61 14.96
CA ASN A 22 -18.25 0.05 15.41
C ASN A 22 -18.94 0.73 14.21
N GLN A 23 -20.24 1.00 14.33
CA GLN A 23 -21.01 1.52 13.20
C GLN A 23 -20.47 2.84 12.62
N GLN A 24 -19.80 3.66 13.44
CA GLN A 24 -19.24 4.94 13.01
C GLN A 24 -18.06 4.75 12.05
N TYR A 25 -17.18 3.75 12.29
CA TYR A 25 -16.10 3.41 11.35
C TYR A 25 -16.64 2.92 10.00
N ARG A 26 -17.74 2.17 9.99
CA ARG A 26 -18.34 1.69 8.73
C ARG A 26 -18.90 2.82 7.87
N GLN A 27 -19.39 3.90 8.48
CA GLN A 27 -19.87 5.07 7.74
C GLN A 27 -18.73 5.80 7.01
N TYR A 28 -17.59 6.00 7.69
CA TYR A 28 -16.42 6.64 7.07
C TYR A 28 -15.86 5.84 5.89
N PHE A 29 -15.90 4.49 5.95
CA PHE A 29 -15.51 3.67 4.80
C PHE A 29 -16.53 3.72 3.67
N GLY A 30 -17.81 3.83 3.99
CA GLY A 30 -18.89 3.99 3.01
C GLY A 30 -18.66 5.18 2.08
N ASP A 31 -18.23 6.33 2.62
CA ASP A 31 -17.95 7.53 1.81
C ASP A 31 -16.83 7.29 0.78
N VAL A 32 -15.78 6.54 1.14
CA VAL A 32 -14.69 6.17 0.22
C VAL A 32 -15.20 5.26 -0.90
N TRP A 33 -16.04 4.29 -0.56
CA TRP A 33 -16.62 3.38 -1.56
C TRP A 33 -17.60 4.10 -2.49
N ASP A 34 -18.41 5.02 -1.98
CA ASP A 34 -19.29 5.85 -2.80
C ASP A 34 -18.51 6.77 -3.75
N GLU A 35 -17.37 7.31 -3.32
CA GLU A 35 -16.50 8.15 -4.15
C GLU A 35 -15.97 7.40 -5.38
N VAL A 36 -15.64 6.12 -5.24
CA VAL A 36 -15.23 5.26 -6.36
C VAL A 36 -16.38 4.56 -7.06
N GLY A 37 -17.63 4.83 -6.65
CA GLY A 37 -18.84 4.26 -7.25
C GLY A 37 -19.16 2.81 -6.84
N VAL A 38 -18.50 2.28 -5.82
CA VAL A 38 -18.72 0.93 -5.29
C VAL A 38 -19.87 0.94 -4.29
N LYS A 39 -21.03 0.43 -4.72
CA LYS A 39 -22.23 0.31 -3.86
C LYS A 39 -22.42 -1.06 -3.23
N ASP A 40 -21.78 -2.08 -3.81
CA ASP A 40 -21.87 -3.47 -3.39
C ASP A 40 -20.46 -4.05 -3.43
N ILE A 41 -19.79 -4.06 -2.28
CA ILE A 41 -18.40 -4.50 -2.12
C ILE A 41 -18.23 -5.96 -2.59
N SER A 42 -19.27 -6.79 -2.45
CA SER A 42 -19.25 -8.18 -2.92
C SER A 42 -19.16 -8.33 -4.44
N LYS A 43 -19.49 -7.28 -5.19
CA LYS A 43 -19.42 -7.20 -6.65
C LYS A 43 -18.31 -6.31 -7.16
N MET A 44 -17.45 -5.83 -6.27
CA MET A 44 -16.29 -5.01 -6.63
C MET A 44 -15.43 -5.73 -7.67
N THR A 45 -14.96 -4.97 -8.65
CA THR A 45 -14.06 -5.41 -9.70
C THR A 45 -12.63 -4.94 -9.44
N ILE A 46 -11.68 -5.43 -10.24
CA ILE A 46 -10.29 -4.96 -10.19
C ILE A 46 -10.19 -3.48 -10.58
N GLN A 47 -11.02 -3.01 -11.52
CA GLN A 47 -11.03 -1.60 -11.91
C GLN A 47 -11.49 -0.70 -10.76
N ASP A 48 -12.45 -1.16 -9.97
CA ASP A 48 -12.88 -0.44 -8.78
C ASP A 48 -11.74 -0.34 -7.76
N ALA A 49 -11.01 -1.45 -7.55
CA ALA A 49 -9.84 -1.45 -6.68
C ALA A 49 -8.74 -0.48 -7.16
N GLU A 50 -8.46 -0.43 -8.47
CA GLU A 50 -7.54 0.55 -9.05
C GLU A 50 -7.95 2.01 -8.78
N GLN A 51 -9.25 2.32 -8.83
CA GLN A 51 -9.73 3.65 -8.51
C GLN A 51 -9.65 3.94 -7.01
N THR A 52 -9.97 2.96 -6.16
CA THR A 52 -9.79 3.08 -4.71
C THR A 52 -8.35 3.39 -4.34
N LEU A 53 -7.39 2.68 -4.93
CA LEU A 53 -5.97 2.94 -4.68
C LEU A 53 -5.57 4.38 -5.05
N LYS A 54 -6.11 4.92 -6.15
CA LYS A 54 -5.86 6.32 -6.54
C LYS A 54 -6.47 7.31 -5.55
N VAL A 55 -7.72 7.09 -5.14
CA VAL A 55 -8.38 7.94 -4.13
C VAL A 55 -7.62 7.90 -2.81
N LEU A 56 -7.11 6.74 -2.39
CA LEU A 56 -6.29 6.61 -1.18
C LEU A 56 -4.98 7.37 -1.30
N ALA A 57 -4.31 7.30 -2.46
CA ALA A 57 -3.09 8.06 -2.72
C ALA A 57 -3.35 9.58 -2.73
N ASP A 58 -4.39 10.02 -3.46
CA ASP A 58 -4.76 11.43 -3.59
C ASP A 58 -5.22 12.05 -2.26
N SER A 59 -5.75 11.23 -1.34
CA SER A 59 -6.18 11.64 0.00
C SER A 59 -5.10 11.53 1.08
N GLU A 60 -3.88 11.10 0.72
CA GLU A 60 -2.77 10.87 1.66
C GLU A 60 -3.20 9.98 2.85
N ALA A 61 -3.97 8.94 2.54
CA ALA A 61 -4.57 8.08 3.55
C ALA A 61 -3.51 7.41 4.44
N SER A 62 -3.69 7.49 5.76
CA SER A 62 -2.75 6.85 6.68
C SER A 62 -2.69 5.32 6.52
N PRO A 63 -1.57 4.65 6.86
CA PRO A 63 -1.42 3.20 6.70
C PRO A 63 -2.49 2.42 7.47
N GLN A 64 -2.82 2.88 8.69
CA GLN A 64 -3.85 2.27 9.52
C GLN A 64 -5.25 2.40 8.88
N PHE A 65 -5.53 3.54 8.23
CA PHE A 65 -6.79 3.74 7.53
C PHE A 65 -6.93 2.78 6.35
N ILE A 66 -5.90 2.67 5.51
CA ILE A 66 -5.87 1.74 4.37
C ILE A 66 -6.10 0.30 4.85
N LYS A 67 -5.36 -0.13 5.87
CA LYS A 67 -5.51 -1.46 6.47
C LYS A 67 -6.94 -1.73 6.97
N SER A 68 -7.54 -0.73 7.59
CA SER A 68 -8.90 -0.83 8.16
C SER A 68 -9.96 -0.86 7.06
N LEU A 69 -9.79 -0.08 5.99
CA LEU A 69 -10.65 -0.09 4.82
C LEU A 69 -10.63 -1.46 4.12
N LEU A 70 -9.44 -2.03 3.88
CA LEU A 70 -9.30 -3.35 3.27
C LEU A 70 -9.92 -4.46 4.16
N ALA A 71 -9.77 -4.34 5.47
CA ALA A 71 -10.35 -5.26 6.43
C ALA A 71 -11.88 -5.19 6.44
N GLN A 72 -12.45 -4.00 6.37
CA GLN A 72 -13.89 -3.83 6.22
C GLN A 72 -14.39 -4.38 4.87
N ALA A 73 -13.64 -4.17 3.78
CA ALA A 73 -13.98 -4.77 2.48
C ALA A 73 -14.03 -6.30 2.54
N ALA A 74 -13.10 -6.93 3.28
CA ALA A 74 -13.10 -8.37 3.50
C ALA A 74 -14.34 -8.85 4.29
N ILE A 75 -14.78 -8.11 5.31
CA ILE A 75 -16.01 -8.42 6.07
C ILE A 75 -17.25 -8.29 5.18
N ASP A 76 -17.30 -7.24 4.36
CA ASP A 76 -18.46 -6.94 3.51
C ASP A 76 -18.47 -7.73 2.18
N GLY A 77 -17.56 -8.70 2.06
CA GLY A 77 -17.64 -9.76 1.06
C GLY A 77 -16.87 -9.51 -0.23
N ALA A 78 -15.89 -8.61 -0.22
CA ALA A 78 -14.97 -8.44 -1.35
C ALA A 78 -14.38 -9.80 -1.77
N THR A 79 -14.33 -10.04 -3.09
CA THR A 79 -13.84 -11.33 -3.58
C THR A 79 -12.34 -11.50 -3.27
N PRO A 80 -11.85 -12.73 -3.06
CA PRO A 80 -10.43 -12.97 -2.81
C PRO A 80 -9.52 -12.37 -3.89
N GLN A 81 -9.94 -12.45 -5.16
CA GLN A 81 -9.18 -11.90 -6.28
C GLN A 81 -8.96 -10.38 -6.16
N VAL A 82 -9.97 -9.64 -5.66
CA VAL A 82 -9.83 -8.20 -5.48
C VAL A 82 -9.00 -7.85 -4.25
N LEU A 83 -9.19 -8.59 -3.15
CA LEU A 83 -8.34 -8.43 -1.95
C LEU A 83 -6.87 -8.74 -2.26
N GLU A 84 -6.60 -9.80 -3.03
CA GLU A 84 -5.26 -10.13 -3.51
C GLU A 84 -4.68 -9.02 -4.38
N TYR A 85 -5.49 -8.39 -5.24
CA TYR A 85 -5.06 -7.25 -6.05
C TYR A 85 -4.63 -6.07 -5.17
N PHE A 86 -5.45 -5.67 -4.19
CA PHE A 86 -5.05 -4.63 -3.24
C PHE A 86 -3.72 -4.99 -2.56
N LEU A 87 -3.65 -6.16 -1.93
CA LEU A 87 -2.50 -6.58 -1.13
C LEU A 87 -1.19 -6.74 -1.91
N SER A 88 -1.28 -7.03 -3.22
CA SER A 88 -0.12 -7.14 -4.12
C SER A 88 0.21 -5.86 -4.88
N SER A 89 -0.59 -4.80 -4.74
CA SER A 89 -0.33 -3.51 -5.37
C SER A 89 0.81 -2.78 -4.67
N ASP A 90 1.59 -2.06 -5.47
CA ASP A 90 2.69 -1.18 -5.10
C ASP A 90 2.27 0.22 -5.57
N ILE A 91 1.73 1.03 -4.64
CA ILE A 91 1.04 2.29 -4.98
C ILE A 91 2.06 3.39 -5.30
N ASP A 92 3.16 3.45 -4.55
CA ASP A 92 4.19 4.47 -4.64
C ASP A 92 5.34 4.08 -5.59
N GLY A 93 5.39 2.81 -6.00
CA GLY A 93 6.32 2.29 -7.00
C GLY A 93 7.71 2.00 -6.45
N ASP A 94 7.85 1.80 -5.14
CA ASP A 94 9.14 1.57 -4.48
C ASP A 94 9.59 0.10 -4.52
N GLY A 95 8.74 -0.79 -5.03
CA GLY A 95 8.96 -2.22 -5.15
C GLY A 95 8.44 -3.04 -3.96
N ARG A 96 7.78 -2.42 -2.99
CA ARG A 96 7.09 -3.09 -1.88
C ARG A 96 5.60 -3.15 -2.14
N THR A 97 4.98 -4.24 -1.73
CA THR A 97 3.52 -4.36 -1.84
C THR A 97 2.84 -3.83 -0.59
N LEU A 98 1.58 -3.41 -0.74
CA LEU A 98 0.71 -3.02 0.37
C LEU A 98 0.74 -4.02 1.54
N ALA A 99 0.73 -5.32 1.23
CA ALA A 99 0.78 -6.32 2.29
C ALA A 99 2.11 -6.37 3.05
N GLN A 100 3.24 -6.10 2.38
CA GLN A 100 4.53 -6.01 3.05
C GLN A 100 4.55 -4.80 3.99
N GLU A 101 4.11 -3.65 3.51
CA GLU A 101 4.16 -2.41 4.26
C GLU A 101 3.18 -2.41 5.44
N LEU A 102 1.94 -2.87 5.24
CA LEU A 102 0.89 -2.83 6.27
C LEU A 102 1.01 -3.93 7.34
N PHE A 103 1.69 -5.04 7.05
CA PHE A 103 1.76 -6.19 7.96
C PHE A 103 3.18 -6.54 8.42
N GLN A 104 4.22 -6.18 7.67
CA GLN A 104 5.61 -6.56 7.99
C GLN A 104 6.45 -5.36 8.40
N ASP A 105 6.48 -4.33 7.55
CA ASP A 105 7.44 -3.23 7.71
C ASP A 105 6.89 -2.08 8.57
N GLY A 106 5.57 -1.89 8.57
CA GLY A 106 4.91 -0.81 9.30
C GLY A 106 5.20 0.57 8.72
N THR A 107 5.48 0.63 7.42
CA THR A 107 5.78 1.87 6.69
C THR A 107 4.56 2.45 5.98
N ASN A 108 4.73 3.58 5.28
CA ASN A 108 3.63 4.26 4.63
C ASN A 108 3.52 3.86 3.15
N PRO A 109 2.47 3.12 2.75
CA PRO A 109 2.33 2.64 1.37
C PRO A 109 2.12 3.71 0.31
N LEU A 110 2.01 4.97 0.71
CA LEU A 110 1.86 6.11 -0.18
C LEU A 110 3.15 6.93 -0.30
N GLU A 111 4.21 6.57 0.43
CA GLU A 111 5.48 7.29 0.47
C GLU A 111 6.67 6.36 0.24
N SER A 112 7.53 6.72 -0.73
CA SER A 112 8.70 5.89 -1.06
C SER A 112 9.68 5.79 0.10
N ASP A 113 9.77 4.59 0.69
CA ASP A 113 10.68 4.25 1.78
C ASP A 113 12.09 3.87 1.30
N THR A 114 12.26 3.70 -0.02
CA THR A 114 13.59 3.52 -0.59
C THR A 114 14.40 4.82 -0.51
N PRO A 115 15.67 4.78 -0.06
CA PRO A 115 16.53 5.94 -0.21
C PRO A 115 16.61 6.25 -1.70
N GLN A 116 16.08 7.41 -2.08
CA GLN A 116 16.11 7.93 -3.45
C GLN A 116 17.50 7.64 -4.03
N PRO A 117 17.63 6.88 -5.14
CA PRO A 117 18.93 6.76 -5.78
C PRO A 117 19.39 8.19 -6.06
N PRO A 118 20.62 8.59 -5.65
CA PRO A 118 21.07 9.96 -5.80
C PRO A 118 20.83 10.35 -7.25
N SER A 119 20.06 11.41 -7.46
CA SER A 119 19.65 11.89 -8.78
C SER A 119 20.86 11.83 -9.70
N LYS A 120 20.71 11.10 -10.81
CA LYS A 120 21.75 10.83 -11.83
C LYS A 120 22.11 12.10 -12.63
N ALA A 121 22.18 13.25 -11.97
CA ALA A 121 22.67 14.53 -12.47
C ALA A 121 24.07 14.87 -11.94
N GLN A 122 24.70 14.00 -11.13
CA GLN A 122 26.07 14.18 -10.64
C GLN A 122 27.07 13.14 -11.19
N ILE A 123 26.77 12.53 -12.34
CA ILE A 123 27.76 11.73 -13.07
C ILE A 123 28.32 12.58 -14.23
N LEU A 124 29.05 13.63 -13.87
CA LEU A 124 30.12 14.19 -14.70
C LEU A 124 31.32 14.40 -13.76
N SER A 125 32.22 13.42 -13.82
CA SER A 125 33.51 13.17 -13.15
C SER A 125 34.50 14.35 -13.12
N PRO A 126 35.73 14.21 -12.53
CA PRO A 126 36.22 13.21 -11.56
C PRO A 126 36.89 13.82 -10.32
N SER A 127 37.08 12.98 -9.30
CA SER A 127 38.08 13.16 -8.25
C SER A 127 39.48 13.41 -8.83
N LEU A 128 40.08 14.55 -8.48
CA LEU A 128 41.53 14.74 -8.47
C LEU A 128 41.99 14.49 -7.02
N GLN A 129 42.56 13.31 -6.79
CA GLN A 129 43.28 12.99 -5.56
C GLN A 129 44.54 13.88 -5.49
N PRO A 130 44.89 14.49 -4.34
CA PRO A 130 46.26 14.92 -4.13
C PRO A 130 47.10 13.68 -3.81
N ASP A 131 47.89 13.23 -4.80
CA ASP A 131 48.92 12.23 -4.60
C ASP A 131 50.03 12.84 -3.73
N LEU A 132 50.22 12.22 -2.57
CA LEU A 132 51.12 12.64 -1.52
C LEU A 132 52.53 12.14 -1.88
N GLU A 133 53.21 12.80 -2.82
CA GLU A 133 54.63 12.54 -3.06
C GLU A 133 55.46 13.10 -1.91
N TRP A 134 55.95 12.20 -1.07
CA TRP A 134 57.00 12.45 -0.09
C TRP A 134 58.34 12.59 -0.81
N GLU A 135 58.94 13.79 -0.80
CA GLU A 135 60.37 13.96 -1.02
C GLU A 135 60.92 15.00 -0.03
N ILE A 136 61.74 14.54 0.93
CA ILE A 136 62.71 15.33 1.70
C ILE A 136 64.02 14.55 1.71
#